data_AF-A0A1E4RH80-F1
#
_entry.id   AF-A0A1E4RH80-F1
#
_cell.length_a   1.000
_cell.length_b   1.000
_cell.length_c   1.000
_cell.angle_alpha   90.00
_cell.angle_beta   90.00
_cell.angle_gamma   90.00
#
_symmetry.space_group_name_H-M   'P 1'
#
loop_
_entity.id
_entity.type
_entity.pdbx_description
1 polymer ?
#
loop_
_entity_poly.entity_id
_entity_poly.type
_entity_poly.pdbx_seq_one_letter_code
_entity_poly.pdbx_strand_id
1 'polypeptide(L)'
;FRVNVKDLGPIEGFYLLLSYVGEDETKITKSMVENGCRQLEMMGDIGIQHHDIATRNCKVADGNIVFLDFSHAKNRESKYDNSDDIHDLKYIYEYDRLEESDDDKYSTVGSAPFSEVQFPSTAGTEPTKPDSK
;
A
#
# COMPACT_ATOMS: atom_id res chain seq x y z
N PHE A 1 19.30 9.59 13.63
CA PHE A 1 19.07 10.26 14.93
C PHE A 1 17.87 9.62 15.61
N ARG A 2 17.99 9.11 16.84
CA ARG A 2 16.83 8.68 17.65
C ARG A 2 16.55 9.78 18.67
N VAL A 3 15.45 10.52 18.49
CA VAL A 3 14.98 11.50 19.46
C VAL A 3 14.12 10.79 20.48
N ASN A 4 14.36 11.05 21.76
CA ASN A 4 13.58 10.47 22.84
C ASN A 4 12.31 11.31 23.03
N VAL A 5 11.13 10.73 22.81
CA VAL A 5 9.85 11.45 22.79
C VAL A 5 9.55 12.17 24.12
N LYS A 6 10.13 11.70 25.23
CA LYS A 6 9.99 12.31 26.56
C LYS A 6 10.67 13.68 26.71
N ASP A 7 11.63 13.99 25.84
CA ASP A 7 12.42 15.22 25.90
C ASP A 7 11.88 16.30 24.95
N LEU A 8 10.81 16.00 24.21
CA LEU A 8 10.13 16.94 23.33
C LEU A 8 8.95 17.58 24.09
N GLY A 9 8.86 18.91 24.02
CA GLY A 9 7.64 19.61 24.43
C GLY A 9 6.43 19.12 23.62
N PRO A 10 5.20 19.34 24.10
CA PRO A 10 4.01 19.01 23.34
C PRO A 10 4.11 19.72 21.98
N ILE A 11 4.07 18.95 20.91
CA ILE A 11 3.94 19.52 19.58
C ILE A 11 2.53 20.14 19.55
N GLU A 12 2.36 21.30 18.92
CA GLU A 12 1.05 21.93 18.66
C GLU A 12 0.59 21.67 17.21
N GLY A 13 -0.66 21.24 16.99
CA GLY A 13 -1.20 20.91 15.65
C GLY A 13 -1.90 19.54 15.52
N PHE A 14 -2.05 19.09 14.27
CA PHE A 14 -2.63 17.79 13.92
C PHE A 14 -1.53 16.73 13.73
N TYR A 15 -1.73 15.54 14.29
CA TYR A 15 -0.77 14.44 14.21
C TYR A 15 -1.37 13.25 13.49
N LEU A 16 -0.54 12.62 12.67
CA LEU A 16 -0.78 11.30 12.15
C LEU A 16 0.28 10.37 12.74
N LEU A 17 -0.13 9.45 13.61
CA LEU A 17 0.73 8.40 14.12
C LEU A 17 0.64 7.20 13.18
N LEU A 18 1.77 6.84 12.57
CA LEU A 18 1.88 5.72 11.65
C LEU A 18 2.84 4.67 12.20
N SER A 19 2.64 3.42 11.78
CA SER A 19 3.62 2.36 11.97
C SER A 19 4.93 2.74 11.28
N TYR A 20 6.05 2.51 11.97
CA TYR A 20 7.36 2.71 11.37
C TYR A 20 7.61 1.65 10.30
N VAL A 21 7.90 2.11 9.08
CA VAL A 21 8.34 1.24 7.97
C VAL A 21 9.87 1.28 7.93
N GLY A 22 10.47 0.17 8.38
CA GLY A 22 11.90 -0.09 8.23
C GLY A 22 12.22 -0.35 6.76
N GLU A 23 13.33 0.20 6.29
CA GLU A 23 13.76 0.04 4.90
C GLU A 23 14.74 -1.13 4.81
N ASP A 24 14.47 -2.06 3.89
CA ASP A 24 15.37 -3.18 3.63
C ASP A 24 16.54 -2.71 2.75
N GLU A 25 17.77 -3.02 3.17
CA GLU A 25 18.95 -2.90 2.30
C GLU A 25 18.97 -4.04 1.29
N THR A 26 18.03 -4.01 0.33
CA THR A 26 17.90 -5.01 -0.72
C THR A 26 17.96 -4.39 -2.11
N LYS A 27 18.40 -5.19 -3.09
CA LYS A 27 18.34 -4.80 -4.51
C LYS A 27 16.89 -4.84 -4.95
N ILE A 28 16.41 -3.74 -5.54
CA ILE A 28 15.10 -3.69 -6.18
C ILE A 28 15.05 -4.73 -7.30
N THR A 29 14.02 -5.57 -7.31
CA THR A 29 13.77 -6.52 -8.39
C THR A 29 12.59 -6.06 -9.23
N LYS A 30 12.49 -6.62 -10.44
CA LYS A 30 11.38 -6.32 -11.34
C LYS A 30 10.02 -6.68 -10.74
N SER A 31 9.93 -7.84 -10.08
CA SER A 31 8.73 -8.33 -9.39
C SER A 31 8.24 -7.36 -8.29
N MET A 32 9.15 -6.73 -7.53
CA MET A 32 8.77 -5.71 -6.54
C MET A 32 8.10 -4.50 -7.19
N VAL A 33 8.63 -4.04 -8.32
CA VAL A 33 8.06 -2.91 -9.08
C VAL A 33 6.71 -3.29 -9.70
N GLU A 34 6.58 -4.50 -10.24
CA GLU A 34 5.29 -4.99 -10.77
C GLU A 34 4.22 -5.08 -9.66
N ASN A 35 4.59 -5.58 -8.47
CA ASN A 35 3.69 -5.60 -7.32
C ASN A 35 3.30 -4.19 -6.87
N GLY A 36 4.24 -3.24 -6.89
CA GLY A 36 3.95 -1.82 -6.65
C GLY A 36 2.99 -1.24 -7.70
N CYS A 37 3.15 -1.58 -8.97
CA CYS A 37 2.22 -1.16 -10.03
C CYS A 37 0.80 -1.69 -9.78
N ARG A 38 0.67 -2.98 -9.41
CA ARG A 38 -0.63 -3.58 -9.07
C ARG A 38 -1.29 -2.89 -7.86
N GLN A 39 -0.50 -2.49 -6.86
CA GLN A 39 -1.02 -1.70 -5.74
C GLN A 39 -1.58 -0.35 -6.20
N LEU A 40 -0.88 0.36 -7.10
CA LEU A 40 -1.37 1.61 -7.68
C LEU A 40 -2.64 1.40 -8.51
N GLU A 41 -2.76 0.30 -9.26
CA GLU A 41 -3.98 -0.05 -9.98
C GLU A 41 -5.16 -0.28 -9.02
N MET A 42 -4.95 -1.05 -7.95
CA MET A 42 -5.97 -1.28 -6.92
C MET A 42 -6.41 0.02 -6.22
N MET A 43 -5.46 0.93 -5.98
CA MET A 43 -5.76 2.27 -5.46
C MET A 43 -6.64 3.06 -6.43
N GLY A 44 -6.33 3.02 -7.72
CA GLY A 44 -7.12 3.67 -8.76
C GLY A 44 -8.55 3.13 -8.81
N ASP A 45 -8.72 1.81 -8.67
CA ASP A 45 -10.03 1.15 -8.63
C ASP A 45 -10.91 1.55 -7.44
N ILE A 46 -10.31 1.96 -6.32
CA ILE A 46 -11.03 2.50 -5.15
C ILE A 46 -11.08 4.04 -5.13
N GLY A 47 -10.73 4.67 -6.25
CA GLY A 47 -10.82 6.12 -6.41
C GLY A 47 -9.69 6.89 -5.73
N ILE A 48 -8.48 6.33 -5.67
CA ILE A 48 -7.29 7.00 -5.13
C ILE A 48 -6.19 7.08 -6.20
N GLN A 49 -5.72 8.29 -6.50
CA GLN A 49 -4.50 8.55 -7.28
C GLN A 49 -3.47 9.20 -6.35
N HIS A 50 -2.23 8.72 -6.31
CA HIS A 50 -1.20 9.21 -5.39
C HIS A 50 -0.67 10.58 -5.81
N HIS A 51 -0.38 10.77 -7.09
CA HIS A 51 0.00 12.05 -7.70
C HIS A 51 1.32 12.68 -7.21
N ASP A 52 2.15 11.94 -6.47
CA ASP A 52 3.49 12.36 -6.03
C ASP A 52 4.41 11.14 -5.84
N ILE A 53 4.45 10.28 -6.86
CA ILE A 53 5.34 9.13 -6.87
C ILE A 53 6.78 9.61 -7.10
N ALA A 54 7.60 9.43 -6.07
CA ALA A 54 9.01 9.79 -6.08
C ALA A 54 9.80 8.88 -5.15
N THR A 55 11.12 8.76 -5.35
CA THR A 55 12.01 7.93 -4.51
C THR A 55 11.87 8.22 -3.02
N ARG A 56 11.66 9.48 -2.62
CA ARG A 56 11.47 9.88 -1.21
C ARG A 56 10.16 9.34 -0.58
N ASN A 57 9.17 9.05 -1.43
CA ASN A 57 7.82 8.63 -1.05
C ASN A 57 7.61 7.12 -1.28
N CYS A 58 8.63 6.42 -1.77
CA CYS A 58 8.59 4.98 -1.97
C CYS A 58 9.64 4.33 -1.07
N LYS A 59 9.23 3.40 -0.22
CA LYS A 59 10.16 2.59 0.59
C LYS A 59 10.09 1.13 0.20
N VAL A 60 11.18 0.42 0.43
CA VAL A 60 11.23 -1.02 0.26
C VAL A 60 11.18 -1.67 1.62
N ALA A 61 10.19 -2.52 1.85
CA ALA A 61 10.04 -3.25 3.11
C ALA A 61 9.36 -4.59 2.86
N ASP A 62 9.90 -5.65 3.46
CA ASP A 62 9.37 -7.01 3.43
C ASP A 62 9.06 -7.48 2.00
N GLY A 63 9.99 -7.22 1.07
CA GLY A 63 9.82 -7.64 -0.32
C GLY A 63 8.86 -6.77 -1.16
N ASN A 64 8.36 -5.65 -0.63
CA ASN A 64 7.35 -4.81 -1.26
C ASN A 64 7.76 -3.34 -1.34
N ILE A 65 7.18 -2.63 -2.32
CA ILE A 65 7.22 -1.17 -2.35
C ILE A 65 6.05 -0.64 -1.52
N VAL A 66 6.36 0.21 -0.56
CA VAL A 66 5.41 0.90 0.32
C VAL A 66 5.36 2.38 -0.08
N PHE A 67 4.18 2.84 -0.44
CA PHE A 67 3.94 4.25 -0.77
C PHE A 67 3.66 5.06 0.49
N LEU A 68 4.31 6.22 0.60
CA LEU A 68 4.21 7.15 1.71
C LEU A 68 3.83 8.54 1.18
N ASP A 69 3.35 9.39 2.09
CA ASP A 69 2.96 10.78 1.78
C ASP A 69 1.80 10.90 0.78
N PHE A 70 0.58 10.74 1.29
CA PHE A 70 -0.67 10.91 0.55
C PHE A 70 -1.21 12.34 0.60
N SER A 71 -0.40 13.34 1.01
CA SER A 71 -0.87 14.72 1.17
C SER A 71 -1.39 15.35 -0.14
N HIS A 72 -0.90 14.86 -1.28
CA HIS A 72 -1.28 15.30 -2.62
C HIS A 72 -2.23 14.34 -3.36
N ALA A 73 -2.67 13.27 -2.69
CA ALA A 73 -3.52 12.27 -3.34
C ALA A 73 -4.87 12.85 -3.78
N LYS A 74 -5.31 12.48 -4.98
CA LYS A 74 -6.67 12.76 -5.45
C LYS A 74 -7.59 11.61 -5.04
N ASN A 75 -8.78 11.95 -4.53
CA ASN A 75 -9.73 10.99 -3.97
C ASN A 75 -11.21 11.36 -4.19
N ARG A 76 -11.52 12.14 -5.23
CA ARG A 76 -12.86 12.69 -5.46
C ARG A 76 -13.69 11.88 -6.44
N GLU A 77 -13.04 11.12 -7.31
CA GLU A 77 -13.69 10.26 -8.29
C GLU A 77 -13.85 8.85 -7.74
N SER A 78 -14.87 8.11 -8.21
CA SER A 78 -15.06 6.71 -7.81
C SER A 78 -13.97 5.78 -8.35
N LYS A 79 -13.25 6.22 -9.38
CA LYS A 79 -12.15 5.50 -10.01
C LYS A 79 -11.20 6.50 -10.67
N TYR A 80 -9.89 6.25 -10.56
CA TYR A 80 -8.86 6.97 -11.31
C TYR A 80 -8.12 6.03 -12.27
N ASP A 81 -7.63 6.61 -13.37
CA ASP A 81 -6.56 6.01 -14.15
C ASP A 81 -5.23 6.41 -13.52
N ASN A 82 -4.53 5.44 -12.94
CA ASN A 82 -3.25 5.64 -12.26
C ASN A 82 -2.05 5.37 -13.19
N SER A 83 -2.25 5.40 -14.52
CA SER A 83 -1.19 5.22 -15.50
C SER A 83 0.01 6.17 -15.30
N ASP A 84 -0.23 7.43 -14.90
CA ASP A 84 0.82 8.41 -14.58
C ASP A 84 1.66 7.95 -13.37
N ASP A 85 1.01 7.57 -12.26
CA ASP A 85 1.71 7.10 -11.05
C ASP A 85 2.52 5.82 -11.33
N ILE A 86 1.97 4.92 -12.16
CA ILE A 86 2.62 3.67 -12.58
C ILE A 86 3.84 3.96 -13.47
N HIS A 87 3.71 4.92 -14.40
CA HIS A 87 4.81 5.36 -15.24
C HIS A 87 5.95 5.91 -14.38
N ASP A 88 5.64 6.79 -13.43
CA ASP A 88 6.63 7.40 -12.54
C ASP A 88 7.32 6.36 -11.66
N LEU A 89 6.58 5.38 -11.14
CA LEU A 89 7.15 4.28 -10.37
C LEU A 89 8.17 3.47 -11.18
N LYS A 90 7.82 3.10 -12.43
CA LYS A 90 8.72 2.35 -13.31
C LYS A 90 9.96 3.18 -13.68
N TYR A 91 9.78 4.49 -13.86
CA TYR A 91 10.86 5.41 -14.16
C TYR A 91 11.87 5.52 -13.01
N ILE A 92 11.42 5.75 -11.77
CA ILE A 92 12.33 5.95 -10.63
C ILE A 92 13.17 4.71 -10.30
N TYR A 93 12.69 3.52 -10.65
CA TYR A 93 13.42 2.27 -10.42
C TYR A 93 14.09 1.72 -11.68
N GLU A 94 14.15 2.50 -12.76
CA GLU A 94 14.74 2.11 -14.04
C GLU A 94 14.30 0.70 -14.47
N TYR A 95 12.99 0.46 -14.42
CA TYR A 95 12.36 -0.87 -14.52
C TYR A 95 12.94 -1.79 -15.60
N ASP A 96 13.21 -1.25 -16.80
CA ASP A 96 13.74 -2.00 -17.95
C ASP A 96 15.18 -2.53 -17.74
N ARG A 97 15.87 -2.08 -16.70
CA ARG A 97 17.24 -2.48 -16.34
C ARG A 97 17.29 -3.44 -15.13
N LEU A 98 16.14 -3.75 -14.55
CA LEU A 98 16.06 -4.64 -13.39
C LEU A 98 16.17 -6.10 -13.81
N GLU A 99 16.80 -6.89 -12.95
CA GLU A 99 16.82 -8.34 -13.08
C GLU A 99 15.48 -8.93 -12.60
N GLU A 100 15.06 -10.00 -13.28
CA GLU A 100 13.97 -10.86 -12.81
C GLU A 100 14.35 -11.48 -11.46
N SER A 101 13.37 -11.69 -10.59
CA SER A 101 13.63 -12.39 -9.34
C SER A 101 13.79 -13.90 -9.60
N ASP A 102 14.70 -14.57 -8.89
CA ASP A 102 14.85 -16.04 -9.02
C ASP A 102 13.62 -16.80 -8.49
N ASP A 103 12.76 -16.16 -7.70
CA ASP A 103 11.50 -16.72 -7.19
C ASP A 103 10.47 -16.98 -8.32
N ASP A 104 10.59 -16.29 -9.45
CA ASP A 104 9.72 -16.48 -10.61
C ASP A 104 10.00 -17.79 -11.37
N LYS A 105 11.19 -18.41 -11.18
CA LYS A 105 11.55 -19.68 -11.85
C LYS A 105 10.86 -20.92 -11.29
N TYR A 106 10.27 -20.83 -10.09
CA TYR A 106 9.59 -21.97 -9.45
C TYR A 106 8.06 -21.82 -9.35
N SER A 107 7.48 -20.76 -9.93
CA SER A 107 6.04 -20.46 -9.87
C SER A 107 5.17 -21.24 -10.89
N THR A 108 5.72 -22.21 -11.63
CA THR A 108 4.96 -23.04 -12.57
C THR A 108 4.37 -24.31 -11.93
N VAL A 109 3.77 -24.20 -10.74
CA VAL A 109 2.95 -25.29 -10.19
C VAL A 109 1.68 -24.75 -9.54
N GLY A 110 0.60 -24.75 -10.33
CA GLY A 110 -0.77 -24.83 -9.82
C GLY A 110 -1.48 -23.50 -9.60
N SER A 111 -2.04 -22.94 -10.66
CA SER A 111 -3.22 -22.07 -10.55
C SER A 111 -4.37 -22.85 -9.91
N ALA A 112 -4.52 -22.74 -8.59
CA ALA A 112 -5.80 -23.04 -7.95
C ALA A 112 -6.74 -21.84 -8.18
N PRO A 113 -7.97 -22.05 -8.68
CA PRO A 113 -8.94 -20.98 -8.74
C PRO A 113 -9.23 -20.48 -7.32
N PHE A 114 -9.37 -19.17 -7.15
CA PHE A 114 -9.86 -18.52 -5.94
C PHE A 114 -11.17 -19.19 -5.50
N SER A 115 -11.08 -20.10 -4.54
CA SER A 115 -12.23 -20.55 -3.76
C SER A 115 -12.72 -19.36 -2.94
N GLU A 116 -13.98 -19.00 -3.14
CA GLU A 116 -14.69 -17.92 -2.47
C GLU A 116 -14.33 -17.83 -0.98
N VAL A 117 -13.76 -16.69 -0.58
CA VAL A 117 -13.67 -16.33 0.84
C VAL A 117 -15.10 -16.03 1.28
N GLN A 118 -15.73 -17.01 1.92
CA GLN A 118 -17.06 -16.87 2.49
C GLN A 118 -16.97 -15.97 3.72
N PHE A 119 -17.33 -14.70 3.58
CA PHE A 119 -17.48 -13.79 4.71
C PHE A 119 -18.62 -14.30 5.61
N PRO A 120 -18.43 -14.41 6.94
CA PRO A 120 -19.52 -14.74 7.83
C PRO A 120 -20.60 -13.67 7.74
N SER A 121 -21.78 -14.06 7.26
CA SER A 121 -22.99 -13.25 7.28
C SER A 121 -23.41 -13.02 8.74
N THR A 122 -23.20 -11.82 9.27
CA THR A 122 -23.81 -11.40 10.53
C THR A 122 -25.26 -11.01 10.27
N ALA A 123 -26.12 -12.02 10.09
CA ALA A 123 -27.56 -11.84 10.16
C ALA A 123 -27.97 -11.58 11.61
N GLY A 124 -28.50 -10.38 11.85
CA GLY A 124 -29.52 -10.05 12.86
C GLY A 124 -29.35 -10.56 14.28
N THR A 125 -28.87 -9.70 15.19
CA THR A 125 -29.28 -9.77 16.59
C THR A 125 -30.33 -8.69 16.82
N GLU A 126 -31.57 -9.12 17.11
CA GLU A 126 -32.66 -8.21 17.49
C GLU A 126 -32.27 -7.38 18.72
N PRO A 127 -32.66 -6.08 18.78
CA PRO A 127 -32.51 -5.32 20.00
C PRO A 127 -33.55 -5.80 21.04
N THR A 128 -33.06 -6.39 22.14
CA THR A 128 -33.87 -6.65 23.34
C THR A 128 -34.46 -5.34 23.87
N LYS A 129 -35.79 -5.31 23.96
CA LYS A 129 -36.59 -4.23 24.54
C LYS A 129 -36.27 -4.09 26.04
N PRO A 130 -36.10 -2.87 26.58
CA PRO A 130 -35.92 -2.71 28.03
C PRO A 130 -37.27 -2.92 28.74
N ASP A 131 -37.23 -3.65 29.85
CA ASP A 131 -38.38 -3.87 30.73
C ASP A 131 -38.86 -2.54 31.32
N SER A 132 -40.13 -2.22 31.08
CA SER A 132 -40.84 -1.13 31.76
C SER A 132 -41.13 -1.52 33.20
N LYS A 133 -40.70 -0.68 34.15
CA LYS A 133 -41.22 -0.66 35.53
C LYS A 133 -42.48 0.19 35.63
#